data_AF-A0A1H6DI40-F1
#
_entry.id   AF-A0A1H6DI40-F1
#
_cell.length_a   1.000
_cell.length_b   1.000
_cell.length_c   1.000
_cell.angle_alpha   90.00
_cell.angle_beta   90.00
_cell.angle_gamma   90.00
#
_symmetry.space_group_name_H-M   'P 1'
#
loop_
_entity.id
_entity.type
_entity.pdbx_description
1 polymer ?
#
loop_
_entity_poly.entity_id
_entity_poly.type
_entity_poly.pdbx_seq_one_letter_code
_entity_poly.pdbx_strand_id
1 'polypeptide(L)'
;MRRAPARRDDARMTKPIKPTNTAAFYIQAVLSFAVSLASVVIALIYLPTEGWIRAFLGLGMLYVVTSTITLCKVVRDRQEQAEVSNRVDQARLDKLLAEHDPFKVDA
;
A
#
# COMPACT_ATOMS: atom_id res chain seq x y z
N MET A 1 51.10 11.79 23.31
CA MET A 1 50.58 12.01 21.94
C MET A 1 49.43 11.04 21.70
N ARG A 2 48.19 11.50 21.89
CA ARG A 2 46.95 10.69 21.93
C ARG A 2 46.27 10.79 20.56
N ARG A 3 46.37 9.77 19.70
CA ARG A 3 45.65 9.73 18.41
C ARG A 3 44.18 9.44 18.67
N ALA A 4 43.29 10.32 18.22
CA ALA A 4 41.84 10.18 18.31
C ALA A 4 41.33 9.12 17.32
N PRO A 5 40.32 8.29 17.68
CA PRO A 5 39.63 7.44 16.72
C PRO A 5 38.66 8.30 15.89
N ALA A 6 38.85 8.34 14.58
CA ALA A 6 37.91 8.98 13.66
C ALA A 6 36.56 8.25 13.74
N ARG A 7 35.56 9.06 14.08
CA ARG A 7 34.15 8.75 14.30
C ARG A 7 33.56 7.98 13.11
N ARG A 8 32.99 6.80 13.37
CA ARG A 8 32.01 6.19 12.47
C ARG A 8 30.81 7.13 12.45
N ASP A 9 30.73 7.99 11.44
CA ASP A 9 29.55 8.81 11.23
C ASP A 9 28.44 7.88 10.71
N ASP A 10 27.46 7.70 11.58
CA ASP A 10 26.27 6.88 11.39
C ASP A 10 25.62 7.22 10.06
N ALA A 11 25.73 6.27 9.13
CA ALA A 11 24.87 6.15 7.97
C ALA A 11 23.42 6.37 8.42
N ARG A 12 22.89 7.57 8.18
CA ARG A 12 21.48 7.90 8.35
C ARG A 12 20.72 7.24 7.19
N MET A 13 20.76 5.91 7.17
CA MET A 13 20.01 5.03 6.31
C MET A 13 18.56 5.20 6.70
N THR A 14 17.88 6.14 6.03
CA THR A 14 16.44 6.33 6.18
C THR A 14 15.76 5.12 5.55
N LYS A 15 15.74 4.03 6.31
CA LYS A 15 15.18 2.75 5.90
C LYS A 15 13.71 3.02 5.59
N PRO A 16 13.26 2.85 4.34
CA PRO A 16 11.87 3.10 4.01
C PRO A 16 10.99 2.25 4.93
N ILE A 17 10.02 2.88 5.58
CA ILE A 17 9.09 2.21 6.49
C ILE A 17 8.25 1.30 5.63
N LYS A 18 8.59 0.00 5.61
CA LYS A 18 7.79 -1.01 4.95
C LYS A 18 6.50 -1.17 5.76
N PRO A 19 5.30 -0.88 5.21
CA PRO A 19 4.06 -1.13 5.92
C PRO A 19 3.89 -2.64 6.09
N THR A 20 4.23 -3.16 7.28
CA THR A 20 4.01 -4.56 7.62
C THR A 20 2.63 -4.71 8.25
N ASN A 21 1.63 -4.98 7.41
CA ASN A 21 0.37 -5.52 7.90
C ASN A 21 0.60 -6.97 8.33
N THR A 22 0.19 -7.33 9.55
CA THR A 22 0.28 -8.71 10.02
C THR A 22 -0.78 -9.58 9.33
N ALA A 23 -0.49 -10.87 9.15
CA ALA A 23 -1.43 -11.81 8.52
C ALA A 23 -2.79 -11.85 9.21
N ALA A 24 -2.83 -11.63 10.54
CA ALA A 24 -4.06 -11.57 11.32
C ALA A 24 -5.00 -10.43 10.89
N PHE A 25 -4.46 -9.20 10.70
CA PHE A 25 -5.27 -8.06 10.24
C PHE A 25 -5.80 -8.28 8.81
N TYR A 26 -5.02 -8.91 7.95
CA TYR A 26 -5.48 -9.26 6.60
C TYR A 26 -6.66 -10.25 6.63
N ILE A 27 -6.53 -11.33 7.40
CA ILE A 27 -7.59 -12.34 7.53
C ILE A 27 -8.85 -11.71 8.14
N GLN A 28 -8.71 -10.86 9.17
CA GLN A 28 -9.82 -10.13 9.76
C GLN A 28 -10.54 -9.27 8.71
N ALA A 29 -9.81 -8.50 7.91
CA ALA A 29 -10.41 -7.65 6.89
C ALA A 29 -11.22 -8.44 5.86
N VAL A 30 -10.68 -9.59 5.41
CA VAL A 30 -11.38 -10.50 4.48
C VAL A 30 -12.65 -11.06 5.11
N LEU A 31 -12.59 -11.50 6.36
CA LEU A 31 -13.75 -12.00 7.09
C LEU A 31 -14.82 -10.92 7.30
N SER A 32 -14.43 -9.71 7.70
CA SER A 32 -15.36 -8.59 7.87
C SER A 32 -16.05 -8.22 6.56
N PHE A 33 -15.32 -8.21 5.45
CA PHE A 33 -15.90 -7.98 4.13
C PHE A 33 -16.89 -9.08 3.74
N ALA A 34 -16.54 -10.35 3.96
CA ALA A 34 -17.42 -11.48 3.65
C ALA A 34 -18.71 -11.44 4.48
N VAL A 35 -18.62 -11.17 5.78
CA VAL A 35 -19.79 -11.04 6.67
C VAL A 35 -20.66 -9.86 6.25
N SER A 36 -20.08 -8.71 5.92
CA SER A 36 -20.82 -7.54 5.44
C SER A 36 -21.55 -7.85 4.13
N LEU A 37 -20.87 -8.45 3.16
CA LEU A 37 -21.46 -8.81 1.87
C LEU A 37 -22.62 -9.81 2.03
N ALA A 38 -22.42 -10.85 2.85
CA ALA A 38 -23.46 -11.83 3.16
C ALA A 38 -24.67 -11.17 3.83
N SER A 39 -24.43 -10.23 4.75
CA SER A 39 -25.50 -9.52 5.45
C SER A 39 -26.37 -8.71 4.48
N VAL A 40 -25.76 -8.02 3.51
CA VAL A 40 -26.51 -7.29 2.46
C VAL A 40 -27.29 -8.24 1.56
N VAL A 41 -26.70 -9.36 1.14
CA VAL A 41 -27.39 -10.36 0.31
C VAL A 41 -28.60 -10.94 1.04
N ILE A 42 -28.45 -11.28 2.32
CA ILE A 42 -29.56 -11.74 3.17
C ILE A 42 -30.64 -10.66 3.26
N ALA A 43 -30.26 -9.40 3.49
CA ALA A 43 -31.21 -8.29 3.54
C ALA A 43 -32.01 -8.13 2.23
N LEU A 44 -31.38 -8.30 1.06
CA LEU A 44 -32.08 -8.27 -0.23
C LEU A 44 -33.06 -9.43 -0.41
N ILE A 45 -32.76 -10.62 0.12
CA ILE A 45 -33.66 -11.78 0.06
C ILE A 45 -34.91 -11.57 0.92
N TYR A 46 -34.73 -11.04 2.14
CA TYR A 46 -35.82 -10.78 3.08
C TYR A 46 -36.61 -9.49 2.79
N LEU A 47 -36.16 -8.66 1.83
CA LEU A 47 -36.86 -7.43 1.46
C LEU A 47 -38.22 -7.75 0.83
N PRO A 48 -39.36 -7.30 1.40
CA PRO A 48 -40.69 -7.59 0.86
C PRO A 48 -40.99 -6.73 -0.37
N THR A 49 -40.46 -7.14 -1.51
CA THR A 49 -40.56 -6.43 -2.80
C THR A 49 -40.67 -7.42 -3.96
N GLU A 50 -41.10 -6.91 -5.12
CA GLU A 50 -41.18 -7.70 -6.34
C GLU A 50 -39.81 -8.31 -6.73
N GLY A 51 -39.82 -9.50 -7.33
CA GLY A 51 -38.59 -10.19 -7.77
C GLY A 51 -37.71 -9.35 -8.69
N TRP A 52 -38.31 -8.57 -9.59
CA TRP A 52 -37.59 -7.73 -10.54
C TRP A 52 -36.81 -6.59 -9.85
N ILE A 53 -37.43 -5.90 -8.90
CA ILE A 53 -36.79 -4.81 -8.13
C ILE A 53 -35.62 -5.36 -7.34
N ARG A 54 -35.77 -6.53 -6.70
CA ARG A 54 -34.69 -7.19 -5.98
C ARG A 54 -33.52 -7.57 -6.89
N ALA A 55 -33.81 -8.08 -8.09
CA ALA A 55 -32.78 -8.40 -9.07
C ALA A 55 -32.00 -7.16 -9.52
N PHE A 56 -32.68 -6.03 -9.75
CA PHE A 56 -32.03 -4.77 -10.10
C PHE A 56 -31.11 -4.26 -8.98
N LEU A 57 -31.57 -4.30 -7.72
CA LEU A 57 -30.76 -3.94 -6.55
C LEU A 57 -29.55 -4.87 -6.39
N GLY A 58 -29.75 -6.18 -6.60
CA GLY A 58 -28.68 -7.18 -6.59
C GLY A 58 -27.62 -6.91 -7.66
N LEU A 59 -28.05 -6.56 -8.89
CA LEU A 59 -27.15 -6.21 -9.98
C LEU A 59 -26.34 -4.95 -9.66
N GLY A 60 -26.99 -3.91 -9.12
CA GLY A 60 -26.32 -2.68 -8.68
C GLY A 60 -25.29 -2.95 -7.59
N MET A 61 -25.65 -3.74 -6.57
CA MET A 61 -24.73 -4.15 -5.50
C MET A 61 -23.52 -4.91 -6.05
N LEU A 62 -23.73 -5.90 -6.93
CA LEU A 62 -22.65 -6.66 -7.55
C LEU A 62 -21.73 -5.77 -8.39
N TYR A 63 -22.29 -4.82 -9.14
CA TYR A 63 -21.52 -3.89 -9.96
C TYR A 63 -20.66 -2.94 -9.09
N VAL A 64 -21.23 -2.39 -8.02
CA VAL A 64 -20.50 -1.53 -7.07
C VAL A 64 -19.36 -2.31 -6.40
N VAL A 65 -19.60 -3.54 -5.94
CA VAL A 65 -18.55 -4.38 -5.34
C VAL A 65 -17.42 -4.67 -6.34
N THR A 66 -17.76 -5.06 -7.57
CA THR A 66 -16.78 -5.42 -8.60
C THR A 66 -15.93 -4.21 -9.03
N SER A 67 -16.58 -3.07 -9.23
CA SER A 67 -15.89 -1.81 -9.59
C SER A 67 -15.03 -1.29 -8.45
N THR A 68 -15.47 -1.42 -7.19
CA THR A 68 -14.67 -1.06 -6.01
C THR A 68 -13.40 -1.90 -5.92
N ILE A 69 -13.48 -3.22 -6.10
CA ILE A 69 -12.29 -4.09 -6.10
C ILE A 69 -11.31 -3.70 -7.21
N THR A 70 -11.84 -3.39 -8.39
CA THR A 70 -11.02 -2.93 -9.53
C THR A 70 -10.33 -1.61 -9.21
N LEU A 71 -11.06 -0.66 -8.63
CA LEU A 71 -10.52 0.63 -8.20
C LEU A 71 -9.45 0.44 -7.11
N CYS A 72 -9.69 -0.44 -6.13
CA CYS A 72 -8.71 -0.77 -5.09
C CYS A 72 -7.40 -1.32 -5.69
N LYS A 73 -7.48 -2.18 -6.71
CA LYS A 73 -6.28 -2.66 -7.43
C LYS A 73 -5.54 -1.50 -8.08
N VAL A 74 -6.24 -0.65 -8.84
CA VAL A 74 -5.63 0.53 -9.47
C VAL A 74 -4.93 1.44 -8.45
N VAL A 75 -5.56 1.69 -7.31
CA VAL A 75 -4.97 2.50 -6.24
C VAL A 75 -3.72 1.83 -5.66
N ARG A 76 -3.78 0.53 -5.37
CA ARG A 76 -2.64 -0.25 -4.85
C ARG A 76 -1.49 -0.29 -5.86
N ASP A 77 -1.78 -0.56 -7.13
CA ASP A 77 -0.79 -0.63 -8.20
C ASP A 77 -0.08 0.74 -8.35
N ARG A 78 -0.80 1.85 -8.18
CA ARG A 78 -0.20 3.20 -8.16
C ARG A 78 0.72 3.43 -6.96
N GLN A 79 0.37 2.93 -5.78
CA GLN A 79 1.22 3.02 -4.59
C GLN A 79 2.51 2.19 -4.77
N GLU A 80 2.39 0.98 -5.30
CA GLU A 80 3.54 0.11 -5.58
C GLU A 80 4.48 0.71 -6.64
N GLN A 81 3.93 1.30 -7.71
CA GLN A 81 4.73 2.01 -8.72
C GLN A 81 5.50 3.20 -8.14
N ALA A 82 4.86 4.01 -7.29
CA ALA A 82 5.49 5.17 -6.65
C ALA A 82 6.60 4.76 -5.67
N GLU A 83 6.44 3.64 -4.96
CA GLU A 83 7.50 3.11 -4.09
C GLU A 83 8.73 2.68 -4.90
N VAL A 84 8.53 2.02 -6.05
CA VAL A 84 9.62 1.59 -6.93
C VAL A 84 10.37 2.77 -7.53
N SER A 85 9.67 3.79 -8.04
CA SER A 85 10.33 4.98 -8.60
C SER A 85 11.18 5.70 -7.56
N ASN A 86 10.65 5.89 -6.34
CA ASN A 86 11.41 6.53 -5.25
C ASN A 86 12.69 5.77 -4.88
N ARG A 87 12.66 4.43 -4.91
CA ARG A 87 13.85 3.60 -4.63
C ARG A 87 14.91 3.74 -5.73
N VAL A 88 14.49 3.83 -6.99
CA VAL A 88 15.40 4.07 -8.12
C VAL A 88 16.01 5.45 -8.02
N ASP A 89 15.21 6.47 -7.71
CA ASP A 89 15.70 7.85 -7.56
C ASP A 89 16.68 7.95 -6.39
N GLN A 90 16.40 7.32 -5.24
CA GLN A 90 17.36 7.24 -4.14
C GLN A 90 18.66 6.57 -4.56
N ALA A 91 18.63 5.43 -5.25
CA ALA A 91 19.84 4.75 -5.71
C ALA A 91 20.63 5.59 -6.73
N ARG A 92 19.94 6.35 -7.60
CA ARG A 92 20.58 7.27 -8.54
C ARG A 92 21.21 8.46 -7.81
N LEU A 93 20.51 9.04 -6.83
CA LEU A 93 21.03 10.11 -5.98
C LEU A 93 22.25 9.63 -5.18
N ASP A 94 22.18 8.46 -4.56
CA ASP A 94 23.29 7.85 -3.83
C ASP A 94 24.50 7.64 -4.75
N LYS A 95 24.28 7.20 -6.00
CA LYS A 95 25.36 7.07 -6.99
C LYS A 95 25.96 8.43 -7.37
N LEU A 96 25.13 9.44 -7.65
CA LEU A 96 25.60 10.79 -7.98
C LEU A 96 26.39 11.41 -6.82
N LEU A 97 25.95 11.22 -5.58
CA LEU A 97 26.66 11.65 -4.37
C LEU A 97 27.97 10.88 -4.15
N ALA A 98 28.04 9.61 -4.55
CA ALA A 98 29.26 8.82 -4.45
C ALA A 98 30.28 9.15 -5.54
N GLU A 99 29.82 9.50 -6.74
CA GLU A 99 30.67 9.84 -7.89
C GLU A 99 31.15 11.31 -7.83
N HIS A 100 30.30 12.21 -7.35
CA HIS A 100 30.67 13.57 -6.97
C HIS A 100 30.65 13.68 -5.45
N ASP A 101 31.80 13.42 -4.81
CA ASP A 101 32.01 13.62 -3.38
C ASP A 101 32.50 15.06 -3.11
N PRO A 102 31.61 16.04 -2.84
CA PRO A 102 32.00 17.41 -2.55
C PRO A 102 32.72 17.58 -1.19
N PHE A 103 32.90 16.50 -0.41
CA PHE A 103 33.57 16.56 0.90
C PHE A 103 35.04 16.15 0.85
N LYS A 104 35.58 15.79 -0.31
CA LYS A 104 37.03 15.88 -0.54
C LYS A 104 37.42 17.35 -0.70
N VAL A 105 37.57 18.04 0.43
CA VAL A 105 38.34 19.27 0.50
C VAL A 105 39.80 18.85 0.31
N ASP A 106 40.38 19.18 -0.84
CA ASP A 106 41.81 19.02 -1.11
C ASP A 106 42.60 19.70 0.02
N ALA A 107 43.33 18.89 0.80
CA ALA A 107 44.29 19.31 1.81
C ALA A 107 45.62 18.60 1.56
#